data_AF-A0A922VTX3-F1
#
_entry.id   AF-A0A922VTX3-F1
#
_cell.length_a   1.000
_cell.length_b   1.000
_cell.length_c   1.000
_cell.angle_alpha   90.00
_cell.angle_beta   90.00
_cell.angle_gamma   90.00
#
_symmetry.space_group_name_H-M   'P 1'
#
loop_
_entity.id
_entity.type
_entity.pdbx_description
1 polymer ?
#
loop_
_entity_poly.entity_id
_entity_poly.type
_entity_poly.pdbx_seq_one_letter_code
_entity_poly.pdbx_strand_id
1 'polypeptide(L)'
;MRFSSALLAIFVVVLVPLAGFARDIPDKRIKDLVAQTLREHPALVLEALQTLEQRQSDAEAAAAVAALSNERAALERDPNAPVLGNPDGDVTVVEFFDYDFP
;
A
#
# COMPACT_ATOMS: atom_id res chain seq x y z
N MET A 1 -50.99 2.96 -53.47
CA MET A 1 -51.21 3.01 -52.01
C MET A 1 -50.11 2.18 -51.34
N ARG A 2 -48.94 2.76 -51.06
CA ARG A 2 -48.51 3.32 -49.75
C ARG A 2 -48.61 2.32 -48.57
N PHE A 3 -48.12 1.09 -48.72
CA PHE A 3 -48.00 0.13 -47.61
C PHE A 3 -46.64 -0.57 -47.62
N SER A 4 -45.55 0.16 -47.33
CA SER A 4 -44.24 -0.50 -47.16
C SER A 4 -43.28 0.18 -46.16
N SER A 5 -43.73 1.22 -45.45
CA SER A 5 -42.84 2.03 -44.59
C SER A 5 -43.09 1.85 -43.10
N ALA A 6 -44.19 1.20 -42.69
CA ALA A 6 -44.56 1.07 -41.29
C ALA A 6 -43.82 -0.07 -40.54
N LEU A 7 -43.47 -1.15 -41.23
CA LEU A 7 -42.80 -2.31 -40.62
C LEU A 7 -41.30 -2.08 -40.37
N LEU A 8 -40.63 -1.29 -41.21
CA LEU A 8 -39.21 -0.97 -41.05
C LEU A 8 -38.98 -0.01 -39.86
N ALA A 9 -39.92 0.91 -39.61
CA ALA A 9 -39.82 1.88 -38.52
C ALA A 9 -39.95 1.23 -37.13
N ILE A 10 -40.76 0.19 -37.00
CA ILE A 10 -40.95 -0.53 -35.72
C ILE A 10 -39.69 -1.36 -35.37
N PHE A 11 -39.01 -1.92 -36.37
CA PHE A 11 -37.78 -2.70 -36.16
C PHE A 11 -36.59 -1.84 -35.67
N VAL A 12 -36.50 -0.59 -36.13
CA VAL A 12 -35.46 0.36 -35.69
C VAL A 12 -35.67 0.82 -34.25
N VAL A 13 -36.92 0.97 -33.78
CA VAL A 13 -37.20 1.39 -32.39
C VAL A 13 -36.86 0.30 -31.37
N VAL A 14 -36.99 -0.98 -31.74
CA VAL A 14 -36.68 -2.11 -30.83
C VAL A 14 -35.17 -2.37 -30.71
N LEU A 15 -34.36 -2.00 -31.70
CA LEU A 15 -32.90 -2.21 -31.68
C LEU A 15 -32.11 -1.13 -30.92
N VAL A 16 -32.74 -0.02 -30.54
CA VAL A 16 -32.06 1.17 -29.97
C VAL A 16 -31.78 1.14 -28.45
N PRO A 17 -32.33 0.27 -27.57
CA PRO A 17 -31.99 0.35 -26.15
C PRO A 17 -30.76 -0.51 -25.77
N LEU A 18 -29.84 -0.76 -26.71
CA LEU A 18 -28.56 -1.45 -26.46
C LEU A 18 -27.32 -0.59 -26.71
N ALA A 19 -27.51 0.67 -27.15
CA ALA A 19 -26.45 1.67 -27.02
C ALA A 19 -26.34 2.03 -25.53
N GLY A 20 -25.51 1.28 -24.81
CA GLY A 20 -25.25 1.46 -23.40
C GLY A 20 -24.99 2.93 -23.08
N PHE A 21 -25.87 3.52 -22.28
CA PHE A 21 -25.58 4.78 -21.61
C PHE A 21 -24.42 4.52 -20.65
N ALA A 22 -23.19 4.74 -21.10
CA ALA A 22 -22.09 5.04 -20.21
C ALA A 22 -22.51 6.31 -19.46
N ARG A 23 -23.10 6.14 -18.28
CA ARG A 23 -23.46 7.25 -17.42
C ARG A 23 -22.17 7.70 -16.77
N ASP A 24 -21.65 8.84 -17.20
CA ASP A 24 -20.62 9.54 -16.45
C ASP A 24 -21.17 9.78 -15.04
N ILE A 25 -20.59 9.10 -14.06
CA ILE A 25 -20.95 9.31 -12.66
C ILE A 25 -20.33 10.66 -12.28
N PRO A 26 -21.13 11.67 -11.91
CA PRO A 26 -20.57 12.95 -11.52
C PRO A 26 -19.70 12.79 -10.28
N ASP A 27 -18.53 13.43 -10.23
CA ASP A 27 -17.56 13.36 -9.13
C ASP A 27 -18.18 13.53 -7.74
N LYS A 28 -19.18 14.42 -7.64
CA LYS A 28 -19.92 14.64 -6.40
C LYS A 28 -20.58 13.36 -5.89
N ARG A 29 -21.21 12.57 -6.77
CA ARG A 29 -21.86 11.31 -6.40
C ARG A 29 -20.84 10.28 -5.92
N ILE A 30 -19.64 10.25 -6.49
CA ILE A 30 -18.55 9.37 -6.03
C ILE A 30 -18.10 9.78 -4.63
N LYS A 31 -17.84 11.08 -4.40
CA LYS A 31 -17.44 11.59 -3.07
C LYS A 31 -18.50 11.34 -2.00
N ASP A 32 -19.78 11.55 -2.34
CA ASP A 32 -20.90 11.30 -1.44
C ASP A 32 -20.98 9.81 -1.06
N LEU A 33 -20.78 8.91 -2.04
CA LEU A 33 -20.76 7.47 -1.81
C LEU A 33 -19.58 7.04 -0.93
N VAL A 34 -18.37 7.54 -1.21
CA VAL A 34 -17.19 7.26 -0.38
C VAL A 34 -17.42 7.74 1.06
N ALA A 35 -17.93 8.96 1.24
CA ALA A 35 -18.25 9.49 2.56
C ALA A 35 -19.33 8.68 3.28
N GLN A 36 -20.30 8.12 2.55
CA GLN A 36 -21.30 7.22 3.11
C GLN A 36 -20.66 5.88 3.51
N THR A 37 -19.89 5.25 2.63
CA THR A 37 -19.19 3.99 2.91
C THR A 37 -18.30 4.11 4.14
N LEU A 38 -17.53 5.19 4.28
CA LEU A 38 -16.67 5.40 5.45
C LEU A 38 -17.47 5.62 6.74
N ARG A 39 -18.67 6.21 6.67
CA ARG A 39 -19.58 6.35 7.83
C ARG A 39 -20.22 5.02 8.21
N GLU A 40 -20.60 4.21 7.24
CA GLU A 40 -21.20 2.88 7.45
C GLU A 40 -20.14 1.85 7.89
N HIS A 41 -18.90 2.02 7.45
CA HIS A 41 -17.79 1.08 7.70
C HIS A 41 -16.52 1.80 8.19
N PRO A 42 -16.52 2.39 9.41
CA PRO A 42 -15.36 3.10 9.95
C PRO A 42 -14.12 2.21 10.12
N ALA A 43 -14.30 0.89 10.22
CA ALA A 43 -13.21 -0.09 10.30
C ALA A 43 -12.25 -0.03 9.09
N LEU A 44 -12.72 0.38 7.91
CA LEU A 44 -11.87 0.52 6.71
C LEU A 44 -10.75 1.55 6.92
N VAL A 45 -11.01 2.62 7.68
CA VAL A 45 -9.99 3.62 8.01
C VAL A 45 -8.93 3.01 8.92
N LEU A 46 -9.36 2.26 9.93
CA LEU A 46 -8.45 1.61 10.86
C LEU A 46 -7.59 0.55 10.15
N GLU A 47 -8.18 -0.26 9.29
CA GLU A 47 -7.47 -1.25 8.48
C GLU A 47 -6.44 -0.60 7.55
N ALA A 48 -6.80 0.53 6.93
CA ALA A 48 -5.87 1.29 6.09
C ALA A 48 -4.69 1.84 6.91
N LEU A 49 -4.94 2.35 8.12
CA LEU A 49 -3.89 2.83 9.03
C LEU A 49 -2.99 1.68 9.48
N GLN A 50 -3.54 0.56 9.93
CA GLN A 50 -2.77 -0.61 10.33
C GLN A 50 -1.91 -1.16 9.18
N THR A 51 -2.48 -1.21 7.97
CA THR A 51 -1.75 -1.63 6.77
C THR A 51 -0.60 -0.67 6.47
N LEU A 52 -0.81 0.63 6.65
CA LEU A 52 0.22 1.65 6.45
C LEU A 52 1.32 1.57 7.51
N GLU A 53 0.98 1.34 8.78
CA GLU A 53 1.93 1.12 9.86
C GLU A 53 2.77 -0.14 9.61
N GLN A 54 2.13 -1.25 9.23
CA GLN A 54 2.85 -2.49 8.92
C GLN A 54 3.85 -2.28 7.78
N ARG A 55 3.43 -1.62 6.69
CA ARG A 55 4.33 -1.33 5.55
C ARG A 55 5.51 -0.44 5.94
N GLN A 56 5.29 0.53 6.82
CA GLN A 56 6.38 1.36 7.35
C GLN A 56 7.34 0.53 8.19
N SER A 57 6.82 -0.30 9.11
CA SER A 57 7.64 -1.20 9.93
C SER A 57 8.46 -2.17 9.07
N ASP A 58 7.87 -2.76 8.03
CA ASP A 58 8.56 -3.65 7.10
C ASP A 58 9.67 -2.92 6.32
N ALA A 59 9.40 -1.68 5.88
CA ALA A 59 10.38 -0.85 5.19
C ALA A 59 11.53 -0.43 6.11
N GLU A 60 11.25 -0.08 7.37
CA GLU A 60 12.25 0.23 8.39
C GLU A 60 13.12 -1.00 8.70
N ALA A 61 12.52 -2.17 8.85
CA ALA A 61 13.25 -3.42 9.07
C ALA A 61 14.16 -3.75 7.86
N ALA A 62 13.67 -3.59 6.63
CA ALA A 62 14.47 -3.79 5.42
C ALA A 62 15.63 -2.78 5.34
N ALA A 63 15.39 -1.52 5.68
CA ALA A 63 16.42 -0.49 5.74
C ALA A 63 17.48 -0.79 6.81
N ALA A 64 17.07 -1.28 7.99
CA ALA A 64 17.98 -1.70 9.05
C ALA A 64 18.89 -2.86 8.60
N VAL A 65 18.32 -3.88 7.95
CA VAL A 65 19.10 -5.01 7.39
C VAL A 65 20.10 -4.52 6.34
N ALA A 66 19.69 -3.60 5.46
CA ALA A 66 20.58 -3.03 4.47
C ALA A 66 21.72 -2.22 5.11
N ALA A 67 21.42 -1.40 6.13
CA ALA A 67 22.42 -0.65 6.87
C ALA A 67 23.43 -1.58 7.57
N LEU A 68 22.95 -2.61 8.29
CA LEU A 68 23.82 -3.60 8.93
C LEU A 68 24.71 -4.34 7.94
N SER A 69 24.18 -4.68 6.76
CA SER A 69 24.94 -5.36 5.70
C SER A 69 26.04 -4.46 5.13
N ASN A 70 25.73 -3.17 4.92
CA ASN A 70 26.68 -2.19 4.39
C ASN A 70 27.78 -1.86 5.41
N GLU A 71 27.42 -1.77 6.69
CA GLU A 71 28.35 -1.37 7.77
C GLU A 71 29.00 -2.57 8.48
N ARG A 72 28.75 -3.79 8.04
CA ARG A 72 29.17 -5.02 8.75
C ARG A 72 30.64 -5.04 9.12
N ALA A 73 31.52 -4.62 8.21
CA ALA A 73 32.96 -4.59 8.48
C ALA A 73 33.33 -3.56 9.56
N ALA A 74 32.67 -2.40 9.58
CA ALA A 74 32.87 -1.38 10.59
C ALA A 74 32.33 -1.83 11.96
N LEU A 75 31.21 -2.56 11.97
CA LEU A 75 30.62 -3.09 13.20
C LEU A 75 31.43 -4.23 13.81
N GLU A 76 31.93 -5.16 12.99
CA GLU A 76 32.56 -6.40 13.48
C GLU A 76 34.10 -6.35 13.53
N ARG A 77 34.75 -5.43 12.80
CA ARG A 77 36.21 -5.43 12.59
C ARG A 77 36.85 -4.05 12.69
N ASP A 78 36.25 -3.11 13.42
CA ASP A 78 36.91 -1.82 13.72
C ASP A 78 38.13 -2.06 14.63
N PRO A 79 39.35 -1.70 14.19
CA PRO A 79 40.56 -1.86 15.02
C PRO A 79 40.55 -1.01 16.29
N ASN A 80 39.67 -0.01 16.40
CA ASN A 80 39.53 0.84 17.58
C ASN A 80 38.48 0.33 18.58
N ALA A 81 37.66 -0.65 18.19
CA ALA A 81 36.67 -1.26 19.05
C ALA A 81 37.29 -2.42 19.86
N PRO A 82 37.18 -2.43 21.20
CA PRO A 82 37.69 -3.54 22.00
C PRO A 82 36.85 -4.80 21.76
N VAL A 83 37.53 -5.93 21.52
CA VAL A 83 36.88 -7.25 21.44
C VAL A 83 36.93 -7.91 22.81
N LEU A 84 35.75 -8.23 23.34
CA LEU A 84 35.59 -9.00 24.58
C LEU A 84 35.13 -10.42 24.22
N GLY A 85 35.85 -11.44 24.66
CA GLY A 85 35.49 -12.85 24.46
C GLY A 85 36.37 -13.59 23.44
N ASN A 86 35.78 -14.56 22.74
CA ASN A 86 36.48 -15.40 21.76
C ASN A 86 36.51 -14.72 20.39
N PRO A 87 37.68 -14.33 19.85
CA PRO A 87 37.78 -13.70 18.52
C PRO A 87 37.41 -14.66 17.38
N ASP A 88 37.50 -15.97 17.60
CA ASP A 88 37.15 -17.01 16.62
C ASP A 88 35.73 -17.56 16.83
N GLY A 89 34.85 -16.80 17.50
CA GLY A 89 33.46 -17.20 17.74
C GLY A 89 32.58 -17.13 16.48
N ASP A 90 31.59 -18.02 16.39
CA ASP A 90 30.64 -18.05 15.26
C ASP A 90 29.62 -16.89 15.27
N VAL A 91 29.50 -16.18 16.41
CA VAL A 91 28.55 -15.09 16.64
C VAL A 91 29.28 -13.89 17.23
N THR A 92 29.08 -12.73 16.62
CA THR A 92 29.56 -11.44 17.12
C THR A 92 28.38 -10.63 17.65
N VAL A 93 28.53 -10.07 18.85
CA VAL A 93 27.57 -9.12 19.43
C VAL A 93 28.25 -7.77 19.50
N VAL A 94 27.62 -6.74 18.95
CA VAL A 94 28.11 -5.35 18.97
C VAL A 94 27.21 -4.55 19.91
N GLU A 95 27.81 -3.98 20.95
CA GLU A 95 27.10 -3.20 21.95
C GLU A 95 27.32 -1.70 21.74
N PHE A 96 26.22 -0.97 21.51
CA PHE A 96 26.20 0.48 21.53
C PHE A 96 25.74 0.92 22.92
N PHE A 97 26.58 1.64 23.64
CA PHE A 97 26.26 2.14 24.96
C PHE A 97 26.69 3.61 25.08
N ASP A 98 25.99 4.34 25.95
CA ASP A 98 26.30 5.72 26.32
C ASP A 98 26.51 5.74 27.84
N TYR A 99 27.67 6.23 28.28
CA TYR A 99 28.00 6.29 29.71
C TYR A 99 27.14 7.30 30.48
N ASP A 100 26.51 8.25 29.79
CA ASP A 100 25.73 9.32 30.41
C ASP A 100 24.23 8.97 30.52
N PHE A 101 23.77 7.85 29.94
CA PHE A 101 22.37 7.43 30.05
C PHE A 101 22.13 6.68 31.38
N PRO A 102 21.29 7.20 32.29
CA PRO A 102 21.05 6.59 33.61
C PRO A 102 20.16 5.33 33.58
#